data_AF-A0A358WE09-F1
#
_entry.id   AF-A0A358WE09-F1
#
_cell.length_a   1.000
_cell.length_b   1.000
_cell.length_c   1.000
_cell.angle_alpha   90.00
_cell.angle_beta   90.00
_cell.angle_gamma   90.00
#
_symmetry.space_group_name_H-M   'P 1'
#
loop_
_entity.id
_entity.type
_entity.pdbx_description
1 polymer ?
#
loop_
_entity_poly.entity_id
_entity_poly.type
_entity_poly.pdbx_seq_one_letter_code
_entity_poly.pdbx_strand_id
1 'polypeptide(L)'
;MSSGQLSAVLLAFSLVLNKIYSGNNFKFKTLFIDDPIQCMDDINMISFVELLRREFSDSQIVLSTHEDTFANYIKYKFSKYDIKRQSITSKYDI
;
A
#
# COMPACT_ATOMS: atom_id res chain seq x y z
N MET A 1 -10.26 -18.50 -11.14
CA MET A 1 -9.78 -17.32 -10.37
C MET A 1 -10.02 -16.10 -11.24
N SER A 2 -10.63 -15.05 -10.70
CA SER A 2 -10.77 -13.78 -11.44
C SER A 2 -9.40 -13.11 -11.58
N SER A 3 -9.27 -12.18 -12.52
CA SER A 3 -8.06 -11.35 -12.67
C SER A 3 -7.69 -10.66 -11.35
N GLY A 4 -8.67 -10.12 -10.62
CA GLY A 4 -8.44 -9.48 -9.32
C GLY A 4 -7.95 -10.44 -8.23
N GLN A 5 -8.45 -11.68 -8.20
CA GLN A 5 -7.95 -12.70 -7.26
C GLN A 5 -6.50 -13.07 -7.56
N LEU A 6 -6.13 -13.18 -8.84
CA LEU A 6 -4.75 -13.47 -9.23
C LEU A 6 -3.81 -12.29 -8.88
N SER A 7 -4.24 -11.06 -9.13
CA SER A 7 -3.50 -9.85 -8.76
C SER A 7 -3.32 -9.72 -7.25
N ALA A 8 -4.34 -10.03 -6.45
CA ALA A 8 -4.25 -10.03 -4.99
C ALA A 8 -3.22 -11.06 -4.48
N VAL A 9 -3.22 -12.27 -5.05
CA VAL A 9 -2.23 -13.31 -4.72
C VAL A 9 -0.82 -12.87 -5.11
N LEU A 10 -0.66 -12.28 -6.30
CA LEU A 10 0.65 -11.79 -6.78
C LEU A 10 1.17 -10.68 -5.87
N LEU A 11 0.34 -9.71 -5.50
CA LEU A 11 0.68 -8.63 -4.58
C LEU A 11 1.09 -9.18 -3.21
N ALA A 12 0.29 -10.09 -2.63
CA ALA A 12 0.62 -10.73 -1.35
C ALA A 12 1.96 -11.46 -1.42
N PHE A 13 2.22 -12.19 -2.51
CA PHE A 13 3.49 -12.86 -2.73
C PHE A 13 4.66 -11.88 -2.84
N SER A 14 4.53 -10.80 -3.61
CA SER A 14 5.54 -9.74 -3.72
C SER A 14 5.86 -9.09 -2.38
N LEU A 15 4.84 -8.83 -1.56
CA LEU A 15 5.00 -8.28 -0.21
C LEU A 15 5.74 -9.25 0.72
N VAL A 16 5.42 -10.54 0.66
CA VAL A 16 6.11 -11.58 1.43
C VAL A 16 7.58 -11.66 1.03
N LEU A 17 7.90 -11.64 -0.27
CA LEU A 17 9.28 -11.61 -0.74
C LEU A 17 10.01 -10.35 -0.24
N ASN A 18 9.38 -9.17 -0.33
CA ASN A 18 9.96 -7.94 0.20
C ASN A 18 10.30 -8.07 1.70
N LYS A 19 9.40 -8.66 2.50
CA LYS A 19 9.61 -8.87 3.93
C LYS A 19 10.75 -9.86 4.23
N ILE A 20 10.83 -10.95 3.49
CA ILE A 20 11.89 -11.97 3.64
C ILE A 20 13.25 -11.39 3.26
N TYR A 21 13.34 -10.70 2.12
CA TYR A 21 14.63 -10.20 1.60
C TYR A 21 15.09 -8.90 2.27
N SER A 22 14.21 -8.10 2.86
CA SER A 22 14.61 -6.88 3.57
C SER A 22 15.43 -7.18 4.83
N GLY A 23 15.33 -8.38 5.40
CA GLY A 23 16.16 -8.84 6.52
C GLY A 23 16.13 -7.94 7.77
N ASN A 24 16.84 -8.35 8.83
CA ASN A 24 17.00 -7.52 10.04
C ASN A 24 18.14 -6.50 9.93
N ASN A 25 18.91 -6.54 8.83
CA ASN A 25 20.15 -5.75 8.67
C ASN A 25 19.93 -4.44 7.91
N PHE A 26 18.75 -4.21 7.33
CA PHE A 26 18.42 -2.93 6.69
C PHE A 26 17.94 -1.93 7.74
N LYS A 27 18.74 -0.87 7.92
CA LYS A 27 18.42 0.27 8.80
C LYS A 27 17.22 1.08 8.29
N PHE A 28 16.89 0.95 7.00
CA PHE A 28 15.79 1.61 6.33
C PHE A 28 15.01 0.57 5.51
N LYS A 29 13.83 0.19 6.00
CA LYS A 29 12.88 -0.65 5.26
C LYS A 29 11.89 0.27 4.56
N THR A 30 11.98 0.34 3.23
CA THR A 30 11.11 1.21 2.44
C THR A 30 10.42 0.40 1.35
N LEU A 31 9.10 0.57 1.26
CA LEU A 31 8.24 -0.09 0.29
C LEU A 31 7.71 0.96 -0.68
N PHE A 32 8.00 0.79 -1.97
CA PHE A 32 7.49 1.62 -3.05
C PHE A 32 6.46 0.81 -3.85
N ILE A 33 5.23 1.31 -3.96
CA ILE A 33 4.14 0.65 -4.67
C ILE A 33 3.50 1.65 -5.61
N ASP A 34 3.47 1.31 -6.89
CA ASP A 34 2.80 2.09 -7.92
C ASP A 34 1.40 1.52 -8.19
N ASP A 35 0.39 2.37 -8.13
CA ASP A 35 -0.99 2.10 -8.52
C ASP A 35 -1.52 0.71 -8.11
N PRO A 36 -1.57 0.37 -6.80
CA PRO A 36 -1.93 -0.99 -6.35
C PRO A 36 -3.38 -1.38 -6.68
N ILE A 37 -4.21 -0.41 -7.08
CA ILE A 37 -5.64 -0.58 -7.29
C ILE A 37 -6.02 -1.02 -8.70
N GLN A 38 -5.08 -1.07 -9.67
CA GLN A 38 -5.41 -1.32 -11.09
C GLN A 38 -6.21 -2.61 -11.35
N CYS A 39 -6.20 -3.57 -10.41
CA CYS A 39 -6.94 -4.83 -10.49
C CYS A 39 -7.62 -5.27 -9.17
N MET A 40 -7.72 -4.42 -8.14
CA MET A 40 -8.29 -4.81 -6.83
C MET A 40 -9.72 -4.29 -6.65
N ASP A 41 -10.64 -5.16 -6.19
CA ASP A 41 -11.96 -4.73 -5.73
C ASP A 41 -11.90 -4.08 -4.33
N ASP A 42 -12.99 -3.46 -3.90
CA ASP A 42 -13.07 -2.73 -2.63
C ASP A 42 -12.68 -3.58 -1.41
N ILE A 43 -13.07 -4.86 -1.41
CA ILE A 43 -12.78 -5.79 -0.32
C ILE A 43 -11.27 -6.04 -0.21
N ASN A 44 -10.63 -6.28 -1.36
CA ASN A 44 -9.19 -6.48 -1.40
C ASN A 44 -8.42 -5.19 -1.07
N MET A 45 -8.91 -4.01 -1.48
CA MET A 45 -8.32 -2.72 -1.08
C MET A 45 -8.34 -2.52 0.44
N ILE A 46 -9.47 -2.78 1.09
CA ILE A 46 -9.57 -2.68 2.56
C ILE A 46 -8.56 -3.61 3.24
N SER A 47 -8.50 -4.86 2.77
CA SER A 47 -7.59 -5.88 3.31
C SER A 47 -6.13 -5.49 3.12
N PHE A 48 -5.79 -4.92 1.96
CA PHE A 48 -4.46 -4.44 1.64
C PHE A 48 -4.02 -3.28 2.54
N VAL A 49 -4.89 -2.29 2.78
CA VAL A 49 -4.58 -1.18 3.70
C VAL A 49 -4.36 -1.67 5.13
N GLU A 50 -5.16 -2.63 5.60
CA GLU A 50 -4.96 -3.23 6.93
C GLU A 50 -3.66 -4.05 6.99
N LEU A 51 -3.30 -4.76 5.92
CA LEU A 51 -2.06 -5.52 5.81
C LEU A 51 -0.85 -4.57 5.89
N LEU A 52 -0.82 -3.51 5.07
CA LEU A 52 0.23 -2.49 5.13
C LEU A 52 0.38 -1.89 6.53
N ARG A 53 -0.74 -1.55 7.17
CA ARG A 53 -0.75 -0.93 8.49
C ARG A 53 -0.18 -1.83 9.59
N ARG A 54 -0.38 -3.15 9.50
CA ARG A 54 0.00 -4.11 10.54
C ARG A 54 1.37 -4.72 10.26
N GLU A 55 1.52 -5.32 9.09
CA GLU A 55 2.67 -6.16 8.74
C GLU A 55 3.90 -5.38 8.30
N PHE A 56 3.71 -4.12 7.91
CA PHE A 56 4.74 -3.18 7.45
C PHE A 56 4.78 -1.92 8.32
N SER A 57 4.36 -2.01 9.58
CA SER A 57 4.36 -0.90 10.55
C SER A 57 5.76 -0.37 10.88
N ASP A 58 6.80 -1.16 10.66
CA ASP A 58 8.21 -0.81 10.82
C ASP A 58 8.85 -0.26 9.53
N SER A 59 8.07 -0.13 8.45
CA SER A 59 8.55 0.22 7.12
C SER A 59 8.00 1.59 6.68
N GLN A 60 8.82 2.38 5.97
CA GLN A 60 8.36 3.57 5.27
C GLN A 60 7.64 3.14 4.00
N ILE A 61 6.36 3.50 3.88
CA ILE A 61 5.55 3.14 2.70
C ILE A 61 5.38 4.39 1.83
N VAL A 62 5.78 4.28 0.57
CA VAL A 62 5.56 5.29 -0.47
C VAL A 62 4.64 4.67 -1.51
N LEU A 63 3.48 5.28 -1.71
CA LEU A 63 2.41 4.71 -2.51
C LEU A 63 1.86 5.78 -3.45
N SER A 64 1.86 5.49 -4.75
CA SER A 64 1.18 6.30 -5.76
C SER A 64 -0.17 5.68 -6.10
N THR A 65 -1.14 6.54 -6.34
CA THR A 65 -2.41 6.13 -6.91
C THR A 65 -3.00 7.25 -7.76
N HIS A 66 -3.67 6.89 -8.85
CA HIS A 66 -4.50 7.83 -9.61
C HIS A 66 -5.94 7.96 -9.07
N GLU A 67 -6.34 7.17 -8.06
CA GLU A 67 -7.68 7.27 -7.46
C GLU A 67 -7.73 8.00 -6.12
N ASP A 68 -8.47 9.09 -6.12
CA ASP A 68 -8.66 9.93 -4.94
C ASP A 68 -9.37 9.21 -3.78
N THR A 69 -10.33 8.33 -4.08
CA THR A 69 -11.07 7.57 -3.07
C THR A 69 -10.11 6.68 -2.27
N PHE A 70 -9.23 5.95 -2.97
CA PHE A 70 -8.25 5.10 -2.33
C PHE A 70 -7.19 5.91 -1.56
N ALA A 71 -6.68 6.99 -2.15
CA ALA A 71 -5.76 7.89 -1.48
C ALA A 71 -6.34 8.46 -0.18
N ASN A 72 -7.60 8.89 -0.20
CA ASN A 72 -8.30 9.43 0.96
C ASN A 72 -8.60 8.36 2.00
N TYR A 73 -8.94 7.14 1.57
CA TYR A 73 -9.16 6.01 2.46
C TYR A 73 -7.89 5.63 3.25
N ILE A 74 -6.73 5.54 2.57
CA ILE A 74 -5.44 5.33 3.24
C ILE A 74 -5.16 6.45 4.24
N LYS A 75 -5.30 7.72 3.82
CA LYS A 75 -5.05 8.87 4.71
C LYS A 75 -5.93 8.83 5.95
N TYR A 76 -7.22 8.54 5.78
CA TYR A 76 -8.17 8.40 6.88
C TYR A 76 -7.75 7.28 7.83
N LYS A 77 -7.47 6.09 7.30
CA LYS A 77 -7.06 4.93 8.12
C LYS A 77 -5.77 5.20 8.87
N PHE A 78 -4.74 5.73 8.21
CA PHE A 78 -3.47 6.03 8.86
C PHE A 78 -3.64 7.13 9.93
N SER A 79 -4.43 8.17 9.65
CA SER A 79 -4.75 9.22 10.63
C SER A 79 -5.53 8.69 11.84
N LYS A 80 -6.45 7.75 11.63
CA LYS A 80 -7.28 7.16 12.69
C LYS A 80 -6.47 6.33 13.69
N TYR A 81 -5.31 5.81 13.27
CA TYR A 81 -4.40 5.03 14.12
C TYR A 81 -3.12 5.79 14.46
N ASP A 82 -3.13 7.13 14.35
CA ASP A 82 -2.00 8.02 14.69
C ASP A 82 -0.69 7.69 13.95
N ILE A 83 -0.79 7.14 12.74
CA ILE A 83 0.36 6.83 11.90
C ILE A 83 0.73 8.07 11.09
N LYS A 84 1.99 8.49 11.19
CA LYS A 84 2.52 9.64 10.45
C LYS A 84 2.35 9.42 8.94
N ARG A 85 1.72 10.38 8.29
CA ARG A 85 1.47 10.37 6.83
C ARG A 85 1.84 11.70 6.21
N GLN A 86 2.33 11.65 4.97
CA GLN A 86 2.47 12.81 4.11
C GLN A 86 1.86 12.45 2.75
N SER A 87 1.11 13.38 2.16
CA SER A 87 0.54 13.20 0.84
C SER A 87 0.92 14.37 -0.05
N ILE A 88 1.31 14.06 -1.29
CA ILE A 88 1.59 15.02 -2.34
C ILE A 88 0.57 14.73 -3.44
N THR A 89 -0.20 15.73 -3.83
CA THR A 89 -1.14 15.62 -4.95
C THR A 89 -0.53 16.38 -6.12
N SER A 90 -0.28 15.69 -7.24
CA SER A 90 0.11 16.36 -8.47
C SER A 90 -1.12 17.05 -9.03
N LYS A 91 -1.18 18.38 -8.95
CA LYS A 91 -2.18 19.16 -9.69
C LYS A 91 -1.72 19.24 -11.14
N TYR A 92 -2.30 18.43 -12.01
CA TYR A 92 -2.26 18.73 -13.44
C TYR A 92 -3.40 19.73 -13.70
N ASP A 93 -3.08 21.02 -13.53
CA ASP A 93 -3.90 22.11 -14.08
C ASP A 93 -3.54 22.20 -15.58
N ILE A 94 -4.38 21.62 -16.45
CA ILE A 94 -4.40 21.88 -17.90
C ILE A 94 -5.76 22.50 -18.23
#